data_AF-A0A150NNY9-F1
#
_entry.id   AF-A0A150NNY9-F1
#
_cell.length_a   1.000
_cell.length_b   1.000
_cell.length_c   1.000
_cell.angle_alpha   90.00
_cell.angle_beta   90.00
_cell.angle_gamma   90.00
#
_symmetry.space_group_name_H-M   'P 1'
#
loop_
_entity.id
_entity.type
_entity.pdbx_description
1 polymer ?
#
loop_
_entity_poly.entity_id
_entity_poly.type
_entity_poly.pdbx_seq_one_letter_code
_entity_poly.pdbx_strand_id
1 'polypeptide(L)'
;MNPNLFRSVEFYQRRYHNYATVLIIPLSLLFTFILIFSLVATKEITVTSQGEITPTSVIASIQSTSDNPILANHLVANQVVEKGELLIKYSETMEESQKTALETQLQRLEKQKEGLGILKQSLEKATDLFLMRMSLATIIPL
;
A
#
# COMPACT_ATOMS: atom_id res chain seq x y z
N MET A 1 -8.15 -6.14 101.53
CA MET A 1 -7.69 -6.16 100.13
C MET A 1 -8.82 -6.71 99.26
N ASN A 2 -9.25 -5.97 98.23
CA ASN A 2 -10.43 -6.30 97.44
C ASN A 2 -10.04 -7.25 96.28
N PRO A 3 -10.58 -8.48 96.21
CA PRO A 3 -10.14 -9.51 95.27
C PRO A 3 -10.48 -9.25 93.80
N ASN A 4 -11.22 -8.18 93.49
CA ASN A 4 -11.67 -7.87 92.13
C ASN A 4 -10.63 -7.13 91.26
N LEU A 5 -9.51 -6.65 91.82
CA LEU A 5 -8.52 -5.87 91.06
C LEU A 5 -7.56 -6.74 90.22
N PHE A 6 -7.48 -8.04 90.49
CA PHE A 6 -6.59 -8.97 89.76
C PHE A 6 -7.31 -9.79 88.68
N ARG A 7 -8.64 -9.68 88.59
CA ARG A 7 -9.42 -10.44 87.61
C ARG A 7 -9.29 -9.89 86.19
N SER A 8 -8.87 -8.65 86.02
CA SER A 8 -8.87 -7.96 84.72
C SER A 8 -7.63 -8.22 83.86
N VAL A 9 -6.56 -8.80 84.43
CA VAL A 9 -5.31 -9.08 83.70
C VAL A 9 -5.20 -10.53 83.20
N GLU A 10 -5.94 -11.47 83.78
CA GLU A 10 -5.92 -12.89 83.37
C GLU A 10 -6.81 -13.21 82.16
N PHE A 11 -7.79 -12.37 81.82
CA PHE A 11 -8.67 -12.64 80.68
C PHE A 11 -8.01 -12.38 79.31
N TYR A 12 -6.85 -11.71 79.27
CA TYR A 12 -6.12 -11.46 78.02
C TYR A 12 -5.06 -12.52 77.70
N GLN A 13 -4.72 -13.42 78.63
CA GLN A 13 -3.59 -14.34 78.46
C GLN A 13 -3.96 -15.76 78.02
N ARG A 14 -5.26 -16.08 77.83
CA ARG A 14 -5.70 -17.46 77.56
C ARG A 14 -5.75 -17.86 76.08
N ARG A 15 -5.51 -16.96 75.11
CA ARG A 15 -5.62 -17.30 73.68
C ARG A 15 -4.40 -16.97 72.80
N TYR A 16 -3.47 -16.12 73.26
CA TYR A 16 -2.27 -15.73 72.51
C TYR A 16 -0.99 -16.15 73.24
N HIS A 17 -0.81 -17.44 73.47
CA HIS A 17 0.42 -17.97 74.10
C HIS A 17 1.42 -18.52 73.08
N ASN A 18 0.98 -18.78 71.85
CA ASN A 18 1.86 -19.28 70.80
C ASN A 18 2.39 -18.08 70.01
N TYR A 19 3.61 -17.64 70.31
CA TYR A 19 4.36 -16.66 69.50
C TYR A 19 4.36 -17.09 68.02
N ALA A 20 4.43 -18.40 67.78
CA ALA A 20 4.27 -19.02 66.48
C ALA A 20 2.95 -18.64 65.79
N THR A 21 1.82 -18.58 66.51
CA THR A 21 0.51 -18.24 65.93
C THR A 21 0.43 -16.76 65.54
N VAL A 22 1.03 -15.87 66.33
CA VAL A 22 1.11 -14.43 66.01
C VAL A 22 1.92 -14.20 64.72
N LEU A 23 2.91 -15.06 64.45
CA LEU A 23 3.72 -15.03 63.23
C LEU A 23 3.10 -15.81 62.05
N ILE A 24 2.45 -16.94 62.31
CA ILE A 24 1.92 -17.83 61.27
C ILE A 24 0.71 -17.22 60.56
N ILE A 25 -0.12 -16.47 61.28
CA ILE A 25 -1.33 -15.84 60.72
C ILE A 25 -0.97 -14.84 59.61
N PRO A 26 -0.15 -13.79 59.85
CA PRO A 26 0.21 -12.84 58.79
C PRO A 26 0.99 -13.52 57.67
N LEU A 27 1.82 -14.53 57.99
CA LEU A 27 2.57 -15.29 56.99
C LEU A 27 1.66 -16.10 56.08
N SER A 28 0.64 -16.76 56.62
CA SER A 28 -0.36 -17.50 55.86
C SER A 28 -1.22 -16.58 54.98
N LEU A 29 -1.57 -15.40 55.49
CA LEU A 29 -2.34 -14.39 54.77
C LEU A 29 -1.54 -13.85 53.58
N LEU A 30 -0.25 -13.57 53.80
CA LEU A 30 0.65 -13.13 52.75
C LEU A 30 0.86 -14.22 51.70
N PHE A 31 0.99 -15.47 52.13
CA PHE A 31 1.15 -16.61 51.22
C PHE A 31 -0.09 -16.82 50.34
N THR A 32 -1.30 -16.76 50.91
CA THR A 32 -2.53 -16.86 50.12
C THR A 32 -2.70 -15.67 49.18
N PHE A 33 -2.33 -14.47 49.62
CA PHE A 33 -2.32 -13.28 48.78
C PHE A 33 -1.38 -13.45 47.57
N ILE A 34 -0.15 -13.93 47.76
CA ILE A 34 0.79 -14.18 46.66
C ILE A 34 0.27 -15.26 45.71
N LEU A 35 -0.35 -16.32 46.22
CA LEU A 35 -0.94 -17.38 45.38
C LEU A 35 -2.05 -16.85 44.48
N ILE A 36 -2.99 -16.09 45.05
CA ILE A 36 -4.10 -15.48 44.29
C ILE A 36 -3.54 -14.45 43.30
N PHE A 37 -2.61 -13.62 43.75
CA PHE A 37 -1.97 -12.61 42.92
C PHE A 37 -1.22 -13.25 41.75
N SER A 38 -0.51 -14.36 41.94
CA SER A 38 0.21 -15.07 40.87
C SER A 38 -0.72 -15.63 39.79
N LEU A 39 -1.92 -16.09 40.18
CA LEU A 39 -2.93 -16.60 39.23
C LEU A 39 -3.64 -15.48 38.47
N VAL A 40 -3.89 -14.33 39.13
CA VAL A 40 -4.56 -13.18 38.52
C VAL A 40 -3.58 -12.27 37.76
N ALA A 41 -2.31 -12.27 38.13
CA ALA A 41 -1.28 -11.45 37.50
C ALA A 41 -0.99 -11.98 36.09
N THR A 42 -1.62 -11.35 35.12
CA THR A 42 -1.24 -11.46 33.72
C THR A 42 0.14 -10.83 33.57
N LYS A 43 1.18 -11.65 33.45
CA LYS A 43 2.50 -11.19 33.05
C LYS A 43 2.38 -10.69 31.61
N GLU A 44 2.23 -9.37 31.43
CA GLU A 44 2.37 -8.76 30.11
C GLU A 44 3.81 -8.98 29.65
N ILE A 45 4.02 -10.03 28.87
CA ILE A 45 5.25 -10.22 28.11
C ILE A 45 5.11 -9.29 26.90
N THR A 46 5.40 -8.01 27.11
CA THR A 46 5.50 -7.05 26.02
C THR A 46 6.73 -7.42 25.22
N VAL A 47 6.55 -8.20 24.16
CA VAL A 47 7.57 -8.40 23.15
C VAL A 47 7.66 -7.08 22.38
N THR A 48 8.56 -6.20 22.84
CA THR A 48 8.91 -4.98 22.13
C THR A 48 9.70 -5.38 20.89
N SER A 49 8.99 -5.66 19.81
CA SER A 49 9.59 -5.85 18.49
C SER A 49 9.88 -4.46 17.90
N GLN A 50 11.16 -4.13 17.76
CA GLN A 50 11.59 -2.96 17.00
C GLN A 50 11.38 -3.28 15.52
N GLY A 51 10.20 -2.95 15.00
CA GLY A 51 9.89 -3.03 13.58
C GLY A 51 10.07 -1.66 12.95
N GLU A 52 10.99 -1.54 11.99
CA GLU A 52 11.05 -0.35 11.14
C GLU A 52 9.88 -0.42 10.13
N ILE A 53 9.00 0.59 10.15
CA ILE A 53 7.94 0.71 9.14
C ILE A 53 8.61 1.16 7.85
N THR A 54 9.12 0.19 7.10
CA THR A 54 9.61 0.37 5.73
C THR A 54 8.44 0.15 4.77
N PRO A 55 8.27 1.03 3.76
CA PRO A 55 7.25 0.84 2.73
C PRO A 55 7.49 -0.48 2.00
N THR A 56 6.45 -1.31 1.89
CA THR A 56 6.48 -2.69 1.36
C THR A 56 6.96 -2.78 -0.09
N SER A 57 7.00 -1.67 -0.81
CA SER A 57 7.62 -1.59 -2.13
C SER A 57 8.08 -0.16 -2.40
N VAL A 58 9.27 -0.01 -2.98
CA VAL A 58 9.60 1.18 -3.76
C VAL A 58 8.63 1.16 -4.94
N ILE A 59 7.60 2.02 -4.88
CA ILE A 59 6.50 2.08 -5.85
C ILE A 59 7.05 2.73 -7.13
N ALA A 60 7.84 1.97 -7.89
CA ALA A 60 8.46 2.33 -9.17
C ALA A 60 9.30 3.63 -9.17
N SER A 61 10.59 3.51 -9.50
CA SER A 61 11.35 4.68 -9.93
C SER A 61 10.85 5.11 -11.30
N ILE A 62 10.10 6.20 -11.38
CA ILE A 62 9.70 6.81 -12.64
C ILE A 62 10.92 7.53 -13.21
N GLN A 63 11.66 6.84 -14.07
CA GLN A 63 12.78 7.40 -14.81
C GLN A 63 12.28 7.91 -16.15
N SER A 64 12.73 9.09 -16.56
CA SER A 64 12.45 9.59 -17.90
C SER A 64 13.13 8.67 -18.92
N THR A 65 12.41 8.33 -20.00
CA THR A 65 13.00 7.67 -21.18
C THR A 65 13.58 8.67 -22.18
N SER A 66 13.54 9.98 -21.87
CA SER A 66 13.96 11.08 -22.74
C SER A 66 14.67 12.18 -21.96
N ASP A 67 15.75 12.73 -22.53
CA ASP A 67 16.54 13.83 -21.96
C ASP A 67 15.92 15.23 -22.21
N ASN A 68 14.65 15.30 -22.58
CA ASN A 68 13.97 16.56 -22.87
C ASN A 68 13.77 17.40 -21.59
N PRO A 69 13.79 18.75 -21.67
CA PRO A 69 13.54 19.60 -20.51
C PRO A 69 12.09 19.46 -19.99
N ILE A 70 11.89 19.62 -18.68
CA ILE A 70 10.57 19.54 -18.03
C ILE A 70 9.80 20.85 -18.26
N LEU A 71 8.59 20.75 -18.84
CA LEU A 71 7.68 21.88 -19.03
C LEU A 71 6.72 22.06 -17.85
N ALA A 72 6.20 20.95 -17.30
CA ALA A 72 5.30 20.99 -16.17
C ALA A 72 5.62 19.85 -15.20
N ASN A 73 5.68 20.19 -13.90
CA ASN A 73 5.82 19.25 -12.82
C ASN A 73 4.57 19.34 -11.93
N HIS A 74 3.79 18.28 -11.89
CA HIS A 74 2.60 18.17 -11.03
C HIS A 74 2.88 17.35 -9.77
N LEU A 75 4.12 16.91 -9.54
CA LEU A 75 4.51 16.15 -8.35
C LEU A 75 4.68 17.06 -7.15
N VAL A 76 3.92 16.77 -6.10
CA VAL A 76 4.10 17.33 -4.76
C VAL A 76 4.54 16.23 -3.80
N ALA A 77 5.38 16.57 -2.83
CA ALA A 77 5.81 15.62 -1.81
C ALA A 77 4.59 15.03 -1.08
N ASN A 78 4.61 13.71 -0.86
CA ASN A 78 3.55 12.93 -0.19
C ASN A 78 2.18 12.93 -0.90
N GLN A 79 2.16 13.19 -2.22
CA GLN A 79 0.95 13.08 -3.01
C GLN A 79 0.60 11.61 -3.31
N VAL A 80 -0.68 11.25 -3.15
CA VAL A 80 -1.22 9.97 -3.60
C VAL A 80 -1.53 10.09 -5.09
N VAL A 81 -0.96 9.19 -5.90
CA VAL A 81 -1.09 9.20 -7.36
C VAL A 81 -1.63 7.87 -7.86
N GLU A 82 -2.45 7.92 -8.91
CA GLU A 82 -3.04 6.72 -9.52
C GLU A 82 -2.30 6.29 -10.80
N LYS A 83 -2.46 5.02 -11.19
CA LYS A 83 -1.83 4.50 -12.41
C LYS A 83 -2.44 5.16 -13.65
N GLY A 84 -1.64 5.95 -14.36
CA GLY A 84 -2.03 6.65 -15.58
C GLY A 84 -2.14 8.17 -15.42
N GLU A 85 -1.90 8.70 -14.22
CA GLU A 85 -1.89 10.14 -13.95
C GLU A 85 -0.67 10.85 -14.58
N LEU A 86 -0.88 12.06 -15.09
CA LEU A 86 0.19 12.86 -15.69
C LEU A 86 0.99 13.59 -14.61
N LEU A 87 2.12 12.99 -14.22
CA LEU A 87 2.97 13.52 -13.16
C LEU A 87 3.97 14.58 -13.66
N ILE A 88 4.64 14.32 -14.78
CA ILE A 88 5.65 15.20 -15.37
C ILE A 88 5.37 15.29 -16.87
N LYS A 89 5.39 16.52 -17.40
CA LYS A 89 5.32 16.78 -18.84
C LYS A 89 6.67 17.31 -19.33
N TYR A 90 7.26 16.61 -20.28
CA TYR A 90 8.51 17.01 -20.94
C TYR A 90 8.20 17.83 -22.20
N SER A 91 9.15 18.67 -22.64
CA SER A 91 9.01 19.38 -23.91
C SER A 91 9.03 18.40 -25.07
N GLU A 92 8.13 18.57 -26.03
CA GLU A 92 8.27 17.91 -27.32
C GLU A 92 9.47 18.55 -28.03
N THR A 93 10.57 17.81 -28.16
CA THR A 93 11.78 18.26 -28.89
C THR A 93 11.67 18.08 -30.39
N MET A 94 10.69 17.31 -30.85
CA MET A 94 10.39 17.19 -32.27
C MET A 94 9.53 18.39 -32.68
N GLU A 95 10.07 19.22 -33.56
CA GLU A 95 9.31 20.33 -34.15
C GLU A 95 8.06 19.80 -34.84
N GLU A 96 6.95 20.54 -34.73
CA GLU A 96 5.65 20.17 -35.28
C GLU A 96 5.72 19.88 -36.79
N SER A 97 6.58 20.61 -37.51
CA SER A 97 6.91 20.40 -38.92
C SER A 97 7.47 19.00 -39.21
N GLN A 98 8.32 18.46 -38.34
CA GLN A 98 8.94 17.14 -38.48
C GLN A 98 7.92 16.04 -38.19
N LYS A 99 7.04 16.25 -37.20
CA LYS A 99 5.93 15.36 -36.90
C LYS A 99 4.98 15.23 -38.08
N THR A 100 4.54 16.36 -38.64
CA THR A 100 3.66 16.39 -39.81
C THR A 100 4.31 15.78 -41.04
N ALA A 101 5.61 16.01 -41.26
CA ALA A 101 6.34 15.37 -42.34
C ALA A 101 6.36 13.84 -42.19
N LEU A 102 6.55 13.33 -40.98
CA LEU A 102 6.57 11.90 -40.70
C LEU A 102 5.17 11.25 -40.86
N GLU A 103 4.13 11.91 -40.38
CA GLU A 103 2.73 11.49 -40.57
C GLU A 103 2.36 11.43 -42.06
N THR A 104 2.77 12.45 -42.83
CA THR A 104 2.55 12.49 -44.28
C THR A 104 3.27 11.35 -44.99
N GLN A 105 4.50 11.03 -44.58
CA GLN A 105 5.25 9.90 -45.12
C GLN A 105 4.57 8.56 -44.80
N LEU A 106 4.08 8.37 -43.58
CA LEU A 106 3.32 7.19 -43.18
C LEU A 106 2.05 7.02 -44.01
N GLN A 107 1.26 8.09 -44.15
CA GLN A 107 0.03 8.04 -44.93
C GLN A 107 0.29 7.70 -46.40
N ARG A 108 1.38 8.22 -46.98
CA ARG A 108 1.80 7.88 -48.34
C ARG A 108 2.18 6.41 -48.45
N LEU A 109 2.95 5.87 -47.51
CA LEU A 109 3.34 4.47 -47.49
C LEU A 109 2.14 3.53 -47.35
N GLU A 110 1.17 3.90 -46.52
CA GLU A 110 -0.05 3.13 -46.33
C GLU A 110 -0.89 3.07 -47.61
N LYS A 111 -1.07 4.22 -48.29
CA LYS A 111 -1.72 4.27 -49.62
C LYS A 111 -0.97 3.44 -50.66
N GLN A 112 0.36 3.46 -50.65
CA GLN A 112 1.16 2.64 -51.56
C GLN A 112 0.98 1.15 -51.28
N LYS A 113 0.98 0.74 -50.01
CA LYS A 113 0.73 -0.64 -49.61
C LYS A 113 -0.67 -1.10 -50.03
N GLU A 114 -1.69 -0.27 -49.82
CA GLU A 114 -3.06 -0.57 -50.25
C GLU A 114 -3.14 -0.71 -51.77
N GLY A 115 -2.57 0.24 -52.52
CA GLY A 115 -2.53 0.19 -53.98
C GLY A 115 -1.82 -1.06 -54.51
N LEU A 116 -0.69 -1.44 -53.92
CA LEU A 116 0.01 -2.68 -54.27
C LEU A 116 -0.82 -3.93 -53.94
N GLY A 117 -1.57 -3.91 -52.84
CA GLY A 117 -2.51 -4.98 -52.48
C GLY A 117 -3.64 -5.14 -53.51
N ILE A 118 -4.22 -4.03 -53.95
CA ILE A 118 -5.25 -4.02 -55.02
C ILE A 118 -4.65 -4.52 -56.33
N LEU A 119 -3.47 -4.02 -56.71
CA LEU A 119 -2.77 -4.44 -57.92
C LEU A 119 -2.52 -5.95 -57.92
N LYS A 120 -2.03 -6.50 -56.80
CA LYS A 120 -1.82 -7.94 -56.65
C LYS A 120 -3.13 -8.72 -56.84
N GLN A 121 -4.22 -8.30 -56.20
CA GLN A 121 -5.52 -8.97 -56.36
C GLN A 121 -6.07 -8.88 -57.79
N SER A 122 -5.87 -7.74 -58.46
CA SER A 122 -6.28 -7.57 -59.85
C SER A 122 -5.50 -8.48 -60.80
N LEU A 123 -4.20 -8.66 -60.57
CA LEU A 123 -3.37 -9.59 -61.33
C LEU A 123 -3.77 -11.06 -61.07
N GLU A 124 -4.09 -11.42 -59.83
CA GLU A 124 -4.54 -12.79 -59.49
C GLU A 124 -5.92 -13.12 -60.07
N LYS A 125 -6.84 -12.14 -60.13
CA LYS A 125 -8.23 -12.34 -60.61
C LYS A 125 -8.45 -11.96 -62.07
N ALA A 126 -7.40 -11.54 -62.80
CA ALA A 126 -7.46 -11.06 -64.18
C ALA A 126 -8.58 -10.01 -64.44
N THR A 127 -8.93 -9.24 -63.41
CA THR A 127 -10.03 -8.26 -63.41
C THR A 127 -9.57 -6.98 -62.73
N ASP A 128 -9.82 -5.83 -63.36
CA ASP A 128 -9.36 -4.54 -62.87
C ASP A 128 -10.22 -4.04 -61.71
N LEU A 129 -9.66 -4.08 -60.50
CA LEU A 129 -10.36 -3.72 -59.26
C LEU A 129 -10.20 -2.23 -58.92
N PHE A 130 -9.31 -1.51 -59.60
CA PHE A 130 -9.14 -0.07 -59.40
C PHE A 130 -10.36 0.72 -59.87
N LEU A 131 -10.96 0.31 -61.00
CA LEU A 131 -12.17 0.94 -61.53
C LEU A 131 -13.41 0.67 -60.66
N MET A 132 -13.48 -0.50 -60.02
CA MET A 132 -14.63 -0.88 -59.18
C MET A 132 -14.66 -0.10 -57.85
N ARG A 133 -13.49 0.15 -57.24
CA ARG A 133 -13.39 0.96 -56.00
C ARG A 133 -13.75 2.43 -56.23
N MET A 134 -13.40 3.00 -57.39
CA MET A 134 -13.68 4.40 -57.71
C MET A 134 -15.19 4.65 -57.95
N SER A 135 -15.90 3.66 -58.47
CA SER A 135 -17.37 3.70 -58.63
C SER A 135 -18.10 3.67 -57.28
N LEU A 136 -17.68 2.78 -56.36
CA LEU A 136 -18.31 2.64 -55.03
C LEU A 136 -18.13 3.86 -54.12
N ALA A 137 -16.98 4.55 -54.19
CA ALA A 137 -16.74 5.77 -53.40
C ALA A 137 -17.58 6.97 -53.85
N THR A 138 -18.16 6.93 -55.05
CA THR A 138 -18.99 8.02 -55.62
C THR A 138 -20.48 7.86 -55.26
N ILE A 139 -20.90 6.73 -54.68
CA ILE A 139 -22.33 6.39 -54.48
C ILE A 139 -22.82 6.65 -53.04
N ILE A 140 -22.00 7.20 -52.15
CA ILE A 140 -22.45 7.61 -50.80
C ILE A 140 -22.51 9.14 -50.71
N PRO A 141 -23.65 9.78 -51.01
CA PRO A 141 -23.93 11.13 -50.53
C PRO A 141 -24.51 11.05 -49.10
N LEU A 142 -23.99 11.95 -48.25
CA LEU A 142 -24.45 12.44 -46.94
C LEU A 142 -25.45 11.59 -46.12
#